data_AF-A0A947HMV2-F1
#
_entry.id   AF-A0A947HMV2-F1
#
_cell.length_a   1.000
_cell.length_b   1.000
_cell.length_c   1.000
_cell.angle_alpha   90.00
_cell.angle_beta   90.00
_cell.angle_gamma   90.00
#
_symmetry.space_group_name_H-M   'P 1'
#
loop_
_entity.id
_entity.type
_entity.pdbx_description
1 polymer ?
#
loop_
_entity_poly.entity_id
_entity_poly.type
_entity_poly.pdbx_seq_one_letter_code
_entity_poly.pdbx_strand_id
1 'polypeptide(L)'
;MKALRAFWRSPTLKSLAFAALLIGLASLVATVDLRPSLSHLAVGVYSGSPSGSYFRITEGLAEAARLRSGEIRNQPSQGSADNLARLAAGADDCSTPFALVQDGLAPAGPHDLQLLGRLQKAETVFVLSAPGKRYESFESLRGVRVGIGPEGSGANRLASSVFALPELSKLGTTLVALPNEAAFDAVQAGSLDLAVVVIDEDAELIKNALLVRKLEIAPIAHVDAIARRFPFLRTGRIGAGQYDAVALLPPTDRTVLRVDTLVVVHSCAVRSQKIAMLSLLADALPDFVRHNQETPNRTGLPLSDASRQFFQNGGPEFLDTWMPRVSDVMPPENWVYTVMGISILFNIMGFGHRFRLWRIDANRVNVEMRIGRVFGPTTTVDEIGALEPASEHRRPETLRALDEAIASLEGLNDRCRTQSLSMLVPMGGEMAYRYQETLMADALANLRRFRRRLG
;
A
#
# COMPACT_ATOMS: atom_id res chain seq x y z
N MET A 1 38.24 23.59 -27.35
CA MET A 1 37.51 23.49 -26.05
C MET A 1 36.72 24.73 -25.62
N LYS A 2 37.09 25.98 -25.95
CA LYS A 2 36.27 27.18 -25.62
C LYS A 2 34.98 27.31 -26.47
N ALA A 3 34.99 26.84 -27.73
CA ALA A 3 33.83 26.90 -28.62
C ALA A 3 32.66 25.98 -28.20
N LEU A 4 32.96 24.78 -27.68
CA LEU A 4 31.94 23.84 -27.19
C LEU A 4 31.20 24.33 -25.91
N ARG A 5 31.87 25.14 -25.06
CA ARG A 5 31.23 25.75 -23.87
C ARG A 5 30.36 26.96 -24.22
N ALA A 6 30.64 27.65 -25.33
CA ALA A 6 29.78 28.72 -25.85
C ALA A 6 28.53 28.15 -26.56
N PHE A 7 28.66 26.98 -27.18
CA PHE A 7 27.58 26.28 -27.87
C PHE A 7 26.41 25.87 -26.94
N TRP A 8 26.69 25.49 -25.69
CA TRP A 8 25.68 25.18 -24.67
C TRP A 8 25.04 26.42 -23.99
N ARG A 9 25.48 27.64 -24.33
CA ARG A 9 24.99 28.89 -23.73
C ARG A 9 23.96 29.64 -24.59
N SER A 10 23.69 29.20 -25.83
CA SER A 10 22.71 29.90 -26.66
C SER A 10 21.28 29.65 -26.13
N PRO A 11 20.46 30.71 -25.96
CA PRO A 11 19.08 30.56 -25.49
C PRO A 11 18.24 29.68 -26.43
N THR A 12 18.57 29.67 -27.73
CA THR A 12 17.92 28.83 -28.74
C THR A 12 18.19 27.34 -28.56
N LEU A 13 19.41 26.90 -28.22
CA LEU A 13 19.67 25.49 -27.93
C LEU A 13 18.95 25.04 -26.65
N LYS A 14 18.86 25.91 -25.64
CA LYS A 14 18.14 25.60 -24.40
C LYS A 14 16.65 25.45 -24.66
N SER A 15 16.05 26.33 -25.47
CA SER A 15 14.66 26.22 -25.88
C SER A 15 14.40 24.98 -26.73
N LEU A 16 15.30 24.63 -27.66
CA LEU A 16 15.20 23.41 -28.46
C LEU A 16 15.37 22.14 -27.62
N ALA A 17 16.31 22.13 -26.67
CA ALA A 17 16.49 21.02 -25.74
C ALA A 17 15.28 20.85 -24.82
N PHE A 18 14.69 21.96 -24.35
CA PHE A 18 13.46 21.92 -23.55
C PHE A 18 12.26 21.44 -24.37
N ALA A 19 12.12 21.91 -25.63
CA ALA A 19 11.09 21.41 -26.54
C ALA A 19 11.27 19.92 -26.84
N ALA A 20 12.50 19.47 -27.08
CA ALA A 20 12.82 18.05 -27.28
C ALA A 20 12.52 17.21 -26.03
N LEU A 21 12.79 17.73 -24.83
CA LEU A 21 12.42 17.10 -23.57
C LEU A 21 10.90 16.98 -23.42
N LEU A 22 10.15 18.05 -23.72
CA LEU A 22 8.69 18.03 -23.68
C LEU A 22 8.10 17.06 -24.70
N ILE A 23 8.63 17.03 -25.93
CA ILE A 23 8.21 16.08 -26.96
C ILE A 23 8.55 14.66 -26.54
N GLY A 24 9.74 14.42 -25.98
CA GLY A 24 10.13 13.11 -25.45
C GLY A 24 9.22 12.65 -24.32
N LEU A 25 8.86 13.54 -23.39
CA LEU A 25 7.93 13.27 -22.31
C LEU A 25 6.51 13.03 -22.84
N ALA A 26 6.03 13.83 -23.80
CA ALA A 26 4.72 13.67 -24.42
C ALA A 26 4.63 12.36 -25.22
N SER A 27 5.68 11.98 -25.96
CA SER A 27 5.76 10.68 -26.64
C SER A 27 5.78 9.53 -25.64
N LEU A 28 6.54 9.65 -24.54
CA LEU A 28 6.54 8.64 -23.48
C LEU A 28 5.14 8.46 -22.88
N VAL A 29 4.48 9.57 -22.52
CA VAL A 29 3.10 9.56 -21.99
C VAL A 29 2.12 8.99 -23.03
N ALA A 30 2.27 9.32 -24.31
CA ALA A 30 1.42 8.80 -25.38
C ALA A 30 1.61 7.28 -25.61
N THR A 31 2.77 6.72 -25.26
CA THR A 31 3.00 5.26 -25.29
C THR A 31 2.52 4.53 -24.04
N VAL A 32 2.21 5.24 -22.97
CA VAL A 32 1.64 4.64 -21.75
C VAL A 32 0.14 4.52 -21.95
N ASP A 33 -0.35 3.29 -22.05
CA ASP A 33 -1.79 3.05 -22.01
C ASP A 33 -2.31 3.41 -20.62
N LEU A 34 -2.94 4.57 -20.52
CA LEU A 34 -3.50 5.07 -19.28
C LEU A 34 -4.76 4.29 -18.88
N ARG A 35 -5.33 3.44 -19.74
CA ARG A 35 -6.52 2.67 -19.36
C ARG A 35 -6.20 1.78 -18.16
N PRO A 36 -7.05 1.77 -17.10
CA PRO A 36 -6.84 0.91 -15.94
C PRO A 36 -6.79 -0.57 -16.36
N SER A 37 -5.60 -1.16 -16.36
CA SER A 37 -5.36 -2.57 -16.70
C SER A 37 -4.68 -3.29 -15.54
N LEU A 38 -4.78 -4.62 -15.55
CA LEU A 38 -4.13 -5.49 -14.58
C LEU A 38 -2.85 -6.14 -15.15
N SER A 39 -2.24 -5.54 -16.17
CA SER A 39 -0.98 -6.03 -16.79
C SER A 39 0.22 -6.14 -15.83
N HIS A 40 0.14 -5.52 -14.66
CA HIS A 40 1.13 -5.61 -13.59
C HIS A 40 0.86 -6.78 -12.62
N LEU A 41 -0.30 -7.45 -12.75
CA LEU A 41 -0.67 -8.63 -11.98
C LEU A 41 -0.26 -9.88 -12.76
N ALA A 42 0.82 -10.54 -12.35
CA ALA A 42 1.29 -11.80 -12.92
C ALA A 42 1.74 -12.76 -11.81
N VAL A 43 0.77 -13.30 -11.08
CA VAL A 43 0.99 -13.97 -9.79
C VAL A 43 0.29 -15.32 -9.72
N GLY A 44 0.79 -16.21 -8.88
CA GLY A 44 0.12 -17.44 -8.52
C GLY A 44 -0.74 -17.27 -7.27
N VAL A 45 -1.78 -18.11 -7.16
CA VAL A 45 -2.63 -18.21 -5.97
C VAL A 45 -2.76 -19.68 -5.57
N TYR A 46 -2.38 -20.03 -4.34
CA TYR A 46 -2.64 -21.36 -3.78
C TYR A 46 -4.11 -21.50 -3.39
N SER A 47 -4.79 -22.51 -3.93
CA SER A 47 -6.24 -22.67 -3.78
C SER A 47 -6.60 -23.95 -3.01
N GLY A 48 -6.94 -25.03 -3.70
CA GLY A 48 -7.35 -26.29 -3.10
C GLY A 48 -7.49 -27.37 -4.16
N SER A 49 -8.19 -28.44 -3.82
CA SER A 49 -8.55 -29.50 -4.78
C SER A 49 -9.28 -28.91 -5.99
N PRO A 50 -9.05 -29.42 -7.23
CA PRO A 50 -9.78 -29.01 -8.43
C PRO A 50 -11.31 -29.08 -8.32
N SER A 51 -11.83 -29.97 -7.46
CA SER A 51 -13.26 -30.10 -7.17
C SER A 51 -13.77 -29.18 -6.04
N GLY A 52 -12.88 -28.43 -5.39
CA GLY A 52 -13.17 -27.62 -4.22
C GLY A 52 -13.59 -26.18 -4.53
N SER A 53 -14.19 -25.51 -3.53
CA SER A 53 -14.64 -24.11 -3.65
C SER A 53 -13.48 -23.14 -3.91
N TYR A 54 -12.35 -23.30 -3.21
CA TYR A 54 -11.20 -22.40 -3.35
C TYR A 54 -10.65 -22.40 -4.78
N PHE A 55 -10.58 -23.57 -5.41
CA PHE A 55 -10.13 -23.69 -6.79
C PHE A 55 -11.07 -22.93 -7.74
N ARG A 56 -12.39 -23.13 -7.62
CA ARG A 56 -13.39 -22.40 -8.42
C ARG A 56 -13.35 -20.89 -8.23
N ILE A 57 -13.21 -20.42 -6.99
CA ILE A 57 -13.08 -18.99 -6.68
C ILE A 57 -11.84 -18.42 -7.39
N THR A 58 -10.72 -19.13 -7.29
CA THR A 58 -9.46 -18.70 -7.90
C THR A 58 -9.53 -18.71 -9.44
N GLU A 59 -10.17 -19.71 -10.05
CA GLU A 59 -10.44 -19.72 -11.51
C GLU A 59 -11.29 -18.52 -11.94
N GLY A 60 -12.34 -18.19 -11.16
CA GLY A 60 -13.17 -17.03 -11.44
C GLY A 60 -12.38 -15.70 -11.40
N LEU A 61 -11.49 -15.56 -10.41
CA LEU A 61 -10.59 -14.42 -10.32
C LEU A 61 -9.56 -14.40 -11.47
N ALA A 62 -9.06 -15.56 -11.89
CA ALA A 62 -8.14 -15.67 -13.01
C ALA A 62 -8.78 -15.26 -14.33
N GLU A 63 -10.03 -15.65 -14.57
CA GLU A 63 -10.78 -15.21 -15.73
C GLU A 63 -11.02 -13.69 -15.71
N ALA A 64 -11.43 -13.14 -14.56
CA ALA A 64 -11.62 -11.71 -14.40
C ALA A 64 -10.32 -10.91 -14.59
N ALA A 65 -9.18 -11.44 -14.12
CA ALA A 65 -7.87 -10.85 -14.34
C ALA A 65 -7.50 -10.83 -15.82
N ARG A 66 -7.71 -11.95 -16.53
CA ARG A 66 -7.40 -12.11 -17.96
C ARG A 66 -8.17 -11.11 -18.82
N LEU A 67 -9.44 -10.88 -18.53
CA LEU A 67 -10.26 -9.88 -19.23
C LEU A 67 -9.70 -8.46 -19.10
N ARG A 68 -8.91 -8.18 -18.07
CA ARG A 68 -8.23 -6.90 -17.81
C ARG A 68 -6.72 -6.96 -18.08
N SER A 69 -6.26 -7.94 -18.87
CA SER A 69 -4.85 -8.16 -19.24
C SER A 69 -3.91 -8.57 -18.09
N GLY A 70 -4.45 -9.06 -16.96
CA GLY A 70 -3.67 -9.66 -15.89
C GLY A 70 -3.60 -11.19 -15.99
N GLU A 71 -2.70 -11.78 -15.21
CA GLU A 71 -2.48 -13.22 -15.12
C GLU A 71 -2.52 -13.68 -13.66
N ILE A 72 -3.47 -14.56 -13.34
CA ILE A 72 -3.47 -15.33 -12.10
C ILE A 72 -3.27 -16.80 -12.45
N ARG A 73 -2.22 -17.40 -11.93
CA ARG A 73 -1.96 -18.84 -12.05
C ARG A 73 -2.56 -19.56 -10.84
N ASN A 74 -3.67 -20.23 -11.04
CA ASN A 74 -4.26 -21.05 -10.00
C ASN A 74 -3.35 -22.26 -9.69
N GLN A 75 -2.89 -22.38 -8.45
CA GLN A 75 -2.03 -23.46 -7.99
C GLN A 75 -2.86 -24.40 -7.10
N PRO A 76 -3.28 -25.58 -7.62
CA PRO A 76 -3.96 -26.58 -6.81
C PRO A 76 -3.13 -26.98 -5.59
N SER A 77 -3.82 -27.38 -4.53
CA SER A 77 -3.20 -27.76 -3.27
C SER A 77 -4.06 -28.76 -2.50
N GLN A 78 -3.51 -29.27 -1.39
CA GLN A 78 -4.26 -30.14 -0.48
C GLN A 78 -5.13 -29.35 0.53
N GLY A 79 -5.19 -28.03 0.40
CA GLY A 79 -6.01 -27.13 1.22
C GLY A 79 -5.20 -26.21 2.13
N SER A 80 -5.87 -25.64 3.14
CA SER A 80 -5.38 -24.51 3.93
C SER A 80 -4.00 -24.72 4.59
N ALA A 81 -3.69 -25.91 5.13
CA ALA A 81 -2.40 -26.13 5.78
C ALA A 81 -1.24 -26.23 4.77
N ASP A 82 -1.47 -26.92 3.63
CA ASP A 82 -0.54 -26.98 2.51
C ASP A 82 -0.31 -25.59 1.92
N ASN A 83 -1.38 -24.80 1.76
CA ASN A 83 -1.30 -23.42 1.29
C ASN A 83 -0.41 -22.55 2.18
N LEU A 84 -0.61 -22.58 3.49
CA LEU A 84 0.22 -21.80 4.42
C LEU A 84 1.67 -22.26 4.40
N ALA A 85 1.92 -23.58 4.36
CA ALA A 85 3.27 -24.13 4.31
C ALA A 85 4.01 -23.73 3.02
N ARG A 86 3.34 -23.84 1.86
CA ARG A 86 3.90 -23.45 0.55
C ARG A 86 4.09 -21.95 0.43
N LEU A 87 3.17 -21.15 0.97
CA LEU A 87 3.27 -19.70 1.00
C LEU A 87 4.46 -19.22 1.85
N ALA A 88 4.70 -19.87 2.99
CA ALA A 88 5.86 -19.59 3.84
C ALA A 88 7.19 -20.06 3.20
N ALA A 89 7.18 -21.20 2.51
CA ALA A 89 8.37 -21.74 1.84
C ALA A 89 8.74 -21.01 0.53
N GLY A 90 7.76 -20.43 -0.17
CA GLY A 90 7.92 -19.77 -1.47
C GLY A 90 8.38 -18.31 -1.40
N ALA A 91 8.95 -17.87 -0.28
CA ALA A 91 9.32 -16.48 -0.02
C ALA A 91 10.31 -15.90 -1.04
N ASP A 92 11.25 -16.72 -1.53
CA ASP A 92 12.37 -16.25 -2.36
C ASP A 92 11.99 -15.95 -3.82
N ASP A 93 11.06 -16.71 -4.40
CA ASP A 93 10.62 -16.57 -5.80
C ASP A 93 9.44 -15.58 -5.93
N CYS A 94 8.63 -15.44 -4.87
CA CYS A 94 7.44 -14.59 -4.81
C CYS A 94 6.44 -14.76 -5.98
N SER A 95 6.56 -15.84 -6.75
CA SER A 95 5.74 -16.08 -7.94
C SER A 95 4.32 -16.49 -7.60
N THR A 96 4.07 -17.00 -6.38
CA THR A 96 2.77 -17.41 -5.85
C THR A 96 2.56 -16.83 -4.44
N PRO A 97 2.38 -15.51 -4.32
CA PRO A 97 2.39 -14.84 -3.03
C PRO A 97 1.00 -14.77 -2.36
N PHE A 98 -0.02 -15.42 -2.93
CA PHE A 98 -1.39 -15.41 -2.41
C PHE A 98 -1.88 -16.82 -2.11
N ALA A 99 -2.75 -16.94 -1.12
CA ALA A 99 -3.41 -18.20 -0.78
C ALA A 99 -4.82 -18.00 -0.23
N LEU A 100 -5.73 -18.94 -0.54
CA LEU A 100 -6.99 -19.08 0.19
C LEU A 100 -6.79 -19.99 1.40
N VAL A 101 -7.21 -19.55 2.58
CA VAL A 101 -6.94 -20.25 3.83
C VAL A 101 -8.14 -20.14 4.75
N GLN A 102 -8.56 -21.25 5.34
CA GLN A 102 -9.57 -21.25 6.39
C GLN A 102 -9.03 -20.57 7.66
N ASP A 103 -9.83 -19.70 8.29
CA ASP A 103 -9.47 -19.07 9.57
C ASP A 103 -9.25 -20.12 10.68
N GLY A 104 -8.42 -19.79 11.66
CA GLY A 104 -8.07 -20.67 12.78
C GLY A 104 -6.90 -21.63 12.56
N LEU A 105 -6.29 -21.64 11.37
CA LEU A 105 -4.98 -22.28 11.18
C LEU A 105 -3.88 -21.27 11.56
N ALA A 106 -3.15 -21.55 12.65
CA ALA A 106 -1.99 -20.77 13.04
C ALA A 106 -0.88 -20.91 11.98
N PRO A 107 -0.43 -19.81 11.35
CA PRO A 107 0.76 -19.85 10.51
C PRO A 107 1.99 -20.07 11.41
N ALA A 108 2.84 -21.02 11.06
CA ALA A 108 4.16 -21.12 11.67
C ALA A 108 5.01 -19.96 11.13
N GLY A 109 5.30 -18.95 11.97
CA GLY A 109 6.16 -17.81 11.61
C GLY A 109 5.37 -16.59 11.07
N PRO A 110 4.99 -15.62 11.93
CA PRO A 110 4.03 -14.58 11.58
C PRO A 110 4.61 -13.28 10.98
N HIS A 111 5.92 -13.18 10.73
CA HIS A 111 6.49 -11.89 10.30
C HIS A 111 6.19 -11.55 8.84
N ASP A 112 6.10 -12.55 7.96
CA ASP A 112 6.00 -12.32 6.52
C ASP A 112 4.62 -12.64 5.93
N LEU A 113 3.70 -13.21 6.71
CA LEU A 113 2.33 -13.46 6.25
C LEU A 113 1.38 -12.38 6.74
N GLN A 114 0.58 -11.85 5.83
CA GLN A 114 -0.37 -10.79 6.08
C GLN A 114 -1.78 -11.22 5.65
N LEU A 115 -2.79 -10.71 6.34
CA LEU A 115 -4.16 -10.82 5.89
C LEU A 115 -4.38 -9.81 4.75
N LEU A 116 -4.80 -10.29 3.58
CA LEU A 116 -5.26 -9.44 2.49
C LEU A 116 -6.73 -9.07 2.67
N GLY A 117 -7.57 -10.04 3.04
CA GLY A 117 -8.99 -9.83 3.31
C GLY A 117 -9.71 -11.12 3.66
N ARG A 118 -10.97 -10.98 4.08
CA ARG A 118 -11.89 -12.07 4.44
C ARG A 118 -12.99 -12.17 3.40
N LEU A 119 -13.23 -13.37 2.90
CA LEU A 119 -14.39 -13.62 2.05
C LEU A 119 -15.65 -13.57 2.91
N GLN A 120 -16.71 -12.95 2.38
CA GLN A 120 -17.94 -12.69 3.14
C GLN A 120 -18.72 -13.96 3.45
N LYS A 121 -18.69 -14.91 2.52
CA LYS A 121 -19.37 -16.19 2.63
C LYS A 121 -18.49 -17.13 3.45
N ALA A 122 -18.92 -17.40 4.68
CA ALA A 122 -18.29 -18.42 5.51
C ALA A 122 -18.54 -19.81 4.97
N GLU A 123 -17.62 -20.71 5.29
CA GLU A 123 -17.79 -22.13 5.13
C GLU A 123 -18.52 -22.69 6.35
N THR A 124 -19.38 -23.67 6.12
CA THR A 124 -20.13 -24.36 7.16
C THR A 124 -19.42 -25.66 7.50
N VAL A 125 -19.30 -25.93 8.80
CA VAL A 125 -18.81 -27.20 9.34
C VAL A 125 -20.00 -28.15 9.43
N PHE A 126 -20.14 -29.00 8.41
CA PHE A 126 -21.11 -30.08 8.39
C PHE A 126 -20.60 -31.27 9.18
N VAL A 127 -21.46 -31.80 10.04
CA VAL A 127 -21.25 -33.12 10.64
C VAL A 127 -22.38 -34.01 10.15
N LEU A 128 -22.05 -34.96 9.30
CA LEU A 128 -23.02 -35.80 8.59
C LEU A 128 -23.07 -37.18 9.21
N SER A 129 -24.27 -37.74 9.31
CA SER A 129 -24.53 -39.09 9.81
C SER A 129 -25.43 -39.87 8.86
N ALA A 130 -25.47 -41.18 9.04
CA ALA A 130 -26.55 -41.99 8.49
C ALA A 130 -27.92 -41.57 9.11
N PRO A 131 -29.04 -41.77 8.40
CA PRO A 131 -30.36 -41.43 8.89
C PRO A 131 -30.72 -42.04 10.24
N GLY A 132 -31.48 -41.30 11.04
CA GLY A 132 -32.06 -41.79 12.30
C GLY A 132 -31.08 -41.98 13.45
N LYS A 133 -29.79 -41.66 13.27
CA LYS A 133 -28.80 -41.60 14.35
C LYS A 133 -28.99 -40.30 15.15
N ARG A 134 -29.08 -40.42 16.47
CA ARG A 134 -29.31 -39.27 17.37
C ARG A 134 -28.03 -38.90 18.10
N TYR A 135 -27.41 -37.79 17.68
CA TYR A 135 -26.24 -37.20 18.34
C TYR A 135 -26.60 -35.98 19.17
N GLU A 136 -27.62 -36.10 20.02
CA GLU A 136 -28.27 -34.98 20.73
C GLU A 136 -27.46 -34.44 21.93
N SER A 137 -26.27 -34.99 22.21
CA SER A 137 -25.38 -34.53 23.28
C SER A 137 -23.91 -34.85 22.98
N PHE A 138 -22.95 -34.18 23.62
CA PHE A 138 -21.54 -34.54 23.47
C PHE A 138 -21.22 -35.95 23.98
N GLU A 139 -21.98 -36.46 24.95
CA GLU A 139 -21.81 -37.83 25.44
C GLU A 139 -22.15 -38.88 24.37
N SER A 140 -23.09 -38.57 23.47
CA SER A 140 -23.44 -39.46 22.34
C SER A 140 -22.29 -39.65 21.34
N LEU A 141 -21.24 -38.83 21.42
CA LEU A 141 -20.02 -38.98 20.64
C LEU A 141 -19.02 -39.95 21.29
N ARG A 142 -19.35 -40.62 22.39
CA ARG A 142 -18.43 -41.58 23.01
C ARG A 142 -18.15 -42.78 22.10
N GLY A 143 -16.87 -43.04 21.83
CA GLY A 143 -16.43 -44.17 21.01
C GLY A 143 -16.75 -44.07 19.51
N VAL A 144 -17.30 -42.95 19.04
CA VAL A 144 -17.71 -42.82 17.63
C VAL A 144 -16.50 -42.71 16.71
N ARG A 145 -16.63 -43.26 15.50
CA ARG A 145 -15.64 -43.16 14.43
C ARG A 145 -16.01 -41.99 13.52
N VAL A 146 -15.12 -41.01 13.42
CA VAL A 146 -15.36 -39.75 12.72
C VAL A 146 -14.40 -39.62 11.54
N GLY A 147 -14.93 -39.52 10.34
CA GLY A 147 -14.18 -39.09 9.16
C GLY A 147 -13.91 -37.59 9.28
N ILE A 148 -12.66 -37.17 9.21
CA ILE A 148 -12.27 -35.76 9.45
C ILE A 148 -11.73 -35.04 8.19
N GLY A 149 -11.92 -35.62 7.01
CA GLY A 149 -11.37 -35.10 5.77
C GLY A 149 -9.90 -35.50 5.53
N PRO A 150 -9.35 -35.21 4.33
CA PRO A 150 -7.98 -35.54 3.97
C PRO A 150 -6.96 -34.94 4.95
N GLU A 151 -5.82 -35.61 5.09
CA GLU A 151 -4.69 -35.09 5.84
C GLU A 151 -4.25 -33.72 5.29
N GLY A 152 -3.94 -32.78 6.19
CA GLY A 152 -3.57 -31.40 5.83
C GLY A 152 -4.75 -30.48 5.45
N SER A 153 -5.98 -31.00 5.33
CA SER A 153 -7.15 -30.14 5.05
C SER A 153 -7.55 -29.28 6.25
N GLY A 154 -8.25 -28.17 5.98
CA GLY A 154 -8.81 -27.31 7.04
C GLY A 154 -9.81 -28.05 7.94
N ALA A 155 -10.63 -28.93 7.35
CA ALA A 155 -11.56 -29.80 8.10
C ALA A 155 -10.82 -30.74 9.07
N ASN A 156 -9.73 -31.37 8.61
CA ASN A 156 -8.93 -32.28 9.43
C ASN A 156 -8.30 -31.57 10.63
N ARG A 157 -7.70 -30.40 10.38
CA ARG A 157 -7.09 -29.57 11.44
C ARG A 157 -8.13 -29.06 12.43
N LEU A 158 -9.29 -28.62 11.94
CA LEU A 158 -10.39 -28.16 12.78
C LEU A 158 -10.93 -29.28 13.66
N ALA A 159 -11.32 -30.41 13.06
CA ALA A 159 -11.88 -31.54 13.78
C ALA A 159 -10.90 -32.09 14.82
N SER A 160 -9.62 -32.26 14.44
CA SER A 160 -8.56 -32.70 15.37
C SER A 160 -8.43 -31.74 16.55
N SER A 161 -8.47 -30.43 16.31
CA SER A 161 -8.38 -29.42 17.39
C SER A 161 -9.61 -29.45 18.31
N VAL A 162 -10.81 -29.66 17.76
CA VAL A 162 -12.04 -29.79 18.55
C VAL A 162 -11.98 -31.05 19.42
N PHE A 163 -11.65 -32.21 18.86
CA PHE A 163 -11.57 -33.46 19.63
C PHE A 163 -10.37 -33.53 20.58
N ALA A 164 -9.37 -32.66 20.41
CA ALA A 164 -8.26 -32.50 21.36
C ALA A 164 -8.65 -31.69 22.62
N LEU A 165 -9.82 -31.06 22.67
CA LEU A 165 -10.29 -30.36 23.87
C LEU A 165 -10.33 -31.33 25.07
N PRO A 166 -9.96 -30.91 26.30
CA PRO A 166 -9.90 -31.79 27.47
C PRO A 166 -11.22 -32.51 27.77
N GLU A 167 -12.35 -31.90 27.45
CA GLU A 167 -13.68 -32.47 27.67
C GLU A 167 -14.07 -33.50 26.59
N LEU A 168 -13.60 -33.32 25.36
CA LEU A 168 -13.94 -34.20 24.22
C LEU A 168 -12.92 -35.33 24.01
N SER A 169 -11.65 -35.11 24.34
CA SER A 169 -10.60 -36.13 24.23
C SER A 169 -10.86 -37.37 25.09
N LYS A 170 -11.62 -37.21 26.18
CA LYS A 170 -12.03 -38.31 27.08
C LYS A 170 -13.13 -39.21 26.49
N LEU A 171 -13.73 -38.84 25.37
CA LEU A 171 -14.81 -39.60 24.72
C LEU A 171 -14.30 -40.83 23.97
N GLY A 172 -12.99 -40.97 23.77
CA GLY A 172 -12.40 -42.12 23.08
C GLY A 172 -12.82 -42.20 21.61
N THR A 173 -13.01 -41.06 20.95
CA THR A 173 -13.37 -41.01 19.52
C THR A 173 -12.22 -41.49 18.65
N THR A 174 -12.54 -42.18 17.57
CA THR A 174 -11.55 -42.60 16.57
C THR A 174 -11.64 -41.65 15.38
N LEU A 175 -10.60 -40.87 15.14
CA LEU A 175 -10.55 -39.96 14.00
C LEU A 175 -9.88 -40.64 12.81
N VAL A 176 -10.52 -40.58 11.64
CA VAL A 176 -10.04 -41.21 10.41
C VAL A 176 -9.92 -40.15 9.32
N ALA A 177 -8.72 -39.98 8.77
CA ALA A 177 -8.50 -39.09 7.64
C ALA A 177 -8.92 -39.78 6.33
N LEU A 178 -10.00 -39.29 5.71
CA LEU A 178 -10.52 -39.81 4.44
C LEU A 178 -10.92 -38.65 3.52
N PRO A 179 -10.80 -38.81 2.19
CA PRO A 179 -11.48 -37.95 1.23
C PRO A 179 -12.99 -37.89 1.50
N ASN A 180 -13.62 -36.72 1.27
CA ASN A 180 -15.02 -36.48 1.64
C ASN A 180 -15.98 -37.54 1.07
N GLU A 181 -15.87 -37.88 -0.22
CA GLU A 181 -16.71 -38.91 -0.85
C GLU A 181 -16.54 -40.28 -0.19
N ALA A 182 -15.30 -40.69 0.08
CA ALA A 182 -15.02 -41.95 0.77
C ALA A 182 -15.52 -41.95 2.22
N ALA A 183 -15.48 -40.79 2.90
CA ALA A 183 -16.07 -40.64 4.22
C ALA A 183 -17.61 -40.77 4.16
N PHE A 184 -18.25 -40.23 3.12
CA PHE A 184 -19.70 -40.38 2.91
C PHE A 184 -20.09 -41.84 2.65
N ASP A 185 -19.37 -42.53 1.77
CA ASP A 185 -19.55 -43.97 1.51
C ASP A 185 -19.40 -44.77 2.81
N ALA A 186 -18.37 -44.46 3.60
CA ALA A 186 -18.09 -45.14 4.86
C ALA A 186 -19.18 -44.91 5.92
N VAL A 187 -19.77 -43.71 5.98
CA VAL A 187 -20.91 -43.40 6.84
C VAL A 187 -22.18 -44.14 6.38
N GLN A 188 -22.45 -44.19 5.07
CA GLN A 188 -23.58 -44.95 4.52
C GLN A 188 -23.43 -46.45 4.80
N ALA A 189 -22.21 -46.98 4.71
CA ALA A 189 -21.90 -48.37 5.00
C ALA A 189 -21.86 -48.70 6.52
N GLY A 190 -21.97 -47.70 7.39
CA GLY A 190 -21.89 -47.87 8.85
C GLY A 190 -20.49 -48.21 9.38
N SER A 191 -19.45 -48.04 8.55
CA SER A 191 -18.04 -48.19 8.94
C SER A 191 -17.45 -46.91 9.57
N LEU A 192 -18.08 -45.76 9.31
CA LEU A 192 -17.95 -44.54 10.08
C LEU A 192 -19.30 -44.15 10.65
N ASP A 193 -19.28 -43.47 11.78
CA ASP A 193 -20.48 -43.01 12.48
C ASP A 193 -20.83 -41.56 12.08
N LEU A 194 -19.80 -40.75 11.81
CA LEU A 194 -19.89 -39.36 11.42
C LEU A 194 -18.86 -39.01 10.34
N ALA A 195 -19.16 -38.01 9.51
CA ALA A 195 -18.21 -37.35 8.62
C ALA A 195 -18.24 -35.83 8.83
N VAL A 196 -17.08 -35.23 9.11
CA VAL A 196 -16.89 -33.78 9.22
C VAL A 196 -16.38 -33.25 7.89
N VAL A 197 -17.10 -32.27 7.34
CA VAL A 197 -16.70 -31.55 6.13
C VAL A 197 -16.86 -30.06 6.35
N VAL A 198 -15.89 -29.27 5.92
CA VAL A 198 -15.95 -27.81 5.94
C VAL A 198 -16.04 -27.34 4.49
N ILE A 199 -17.18 -26.76 4.13
CA ILE A 199 -17.44 -26.31 2.76
C ILE A 199 -18.57 -25.27 2.74
N ASP A 200 -18.67 -24.55 1.62
CA ASP A 200 -19.82 -23.72 1.29
C ASP A 200 -21.15 -24.51 1.39
N GLU A 201 -22.16 -23.94 2.05
CA GLU A 201 -23.47 -24.55 2.25
C GLU A 201 -24.25 -24.83 0.95
N ASP A 202 -23.92 -24.15 -0.14
CA ASP A 202 -24.52 -24.33 -1.47
C ASP A 202 -23.76 -25.31 -2.37
N ALA A 203 -22.65 -25.89 -1.88
CA ALA A 203 -21.80 -26.77 -2.66
C ALA A 203 -22.57 -28.01 -3.16
N GLU A 204 -22.33 -28.40 -4.40
CA GLU A 204 -22.98 -29.58 -4.98
C GLU A 204 -22.65 -30.86 -4.20
N LEU A 205 -21.45 -30.93 -3.62
CA LEU A 205 -21.02 -32.03 -2.75
C LEU A 205 -21.96 -32.22 -1.56
N ILE A 206 -22.39 -31.14 -0.89
CA ILE A 206 -23.29 -31.26 0.27
C ILE A 206 -24.73 -31.53 -0.17
N LYS A 207 -25.17 -30.94 -1.30
CA LYS A 207 -26.48 -31.24 -1.88
C LYS A 207 -26.59 -32.72 -2.26
N ASN A 208 -25.57 -33.28 -2.91
CA ASN A 208 -25.53 -34.70 -3.23
C ASN A 208 -25.55 -35.58 -1.96
N ALA A 209 -24.77 -35.21 -0.94
CA ALA A 209 -24.74 -35.93 0.34
C ALA A 209 -26.13 -36.02 1.00
N LEU A 210 -26.88 -34.91 1.02
CA LEU A 210 -28.20 -34.85 1.66
C LEU A 210 -29.32 -35.43 0.77
N LEU A 211 -29.34 -35.08 -0.52
CA LEU A 211 -30.45 -35.40 -1.41
C LEU A 211 -30.33 -36.79 -2.07
N VAL A 212 -29.12 -37.17 -2.47
CA VAL A 212 -28.86 -38.43 -3.21
C VAL A 212 -28.41 -39.52 -2.25
N ARG A 213 -27.37 -39.26 -1.46
CA ARG A 213 -26.81 -40.23 -0.50
C ARG A 213 -27.67 -40.38 0.76
N LYS A 214 -28.68 -39.52 0.94
CA LYS A 214 -29.62 -39.54 2.07
C LYS A 214 -28.90 -39.46 3.42
N LEU A 215 -27.77 -38.75 3.51
CA LEU A 215 -27.15 -38.44 4.78
C LEU A 215 -27.93 -37.33 5.49
N GLU A 216 -27.81 -37.27 6.81
CA GLU A 216 -28.44 -36.24 7.63
C GLU A 216 -27.38 -35.34 8.28
N ILE A 217 -27.73 -34.07 8.47
CA ILE A 217 -26.96 -33.17 9.33
C ILE A 217 -27.24 -33.57 10.78
N ALA A 218 -26.20 -34.06 11.46
CA ALA A 218 -26.28 -34.57 12.82
C ALA A 218 -26.74 -33.46 13.78
N PRO A 219 -27.73 -33.73 14.66
CA PRO A 219 -28.27 -32.75 15.60
C PRO A 219 -27.34 -32.59 16.82
N ILE A 220 -26.12 -32.11 16.62
CA ILE A 220 -25.16 -31.93 17.70
C ILE A 220 -25.60 -30.75 18.59
N ALA A 221 -26.09 -31.07 19.78
CA ALA A 221 -26.46 -30.05 20.74
C ALA A 221 -25.22 -29.29 21.25
N HIS A 222 -25.42 -28.01 21.58
CA HIS A 222 -24.42 -27.15 22.23
C HIS A 222 -23.13 -26.93 21.43
N VAL A 223 -23.19 -26.96 20.09
CA VAL A 223 -22.06 -26.52 19.24
C VAL A 223 -21.61 -25.08 19.54
N ASP A 224 -22.49 -24.23 20.10
CA ASP A 224 -22.12 -22.89 20.57
C ASP A 224 -21.06 -22.92 21.68
N ALA A 225 -21.00 -23.98 22.49
CA ALA A 225 -19.98 -24.15 23.51
C ALA A 225 -18.58 -24.36 22.89
N ILE A 226 -18.52 -25.04 21.73
CA ILE A 226 -17.28 -25.18 20.95
C ILE A 226 -16.87 -23.82 20.39
N ALA A 227 -17.79 -23.06 19.80
CA ALA A 227 -17.50 -21.74 19.22
C ALA A 227 -16.88 -20.78 20.26
N ARG A 228 -17.28 -20.85 21.54
CA ARG A 228 -16.67 -20.02 22.61
C ARG A 228 -15.20 -20.33 22.89
N ARG A 229 -14.71 -21.52 22.54
CA ARG A 229 -13.30 -21.92 22.74
C ARG A 229 -12.39 -21.51 21.58
N PHE A 230 -12.97 -21.22 20.41
CA PHE A 230 -12.24 -20.95 19.18
C PHE A 230 -12.66 -19.59 18.60
N PRO A 231 -11.82 -18.54 18.70
CA PRO A 231 -12.18 -17.17 18.29
C PRO A 231 -12.58 -17.00 16.82
N PHE A 232 -12.17 -17.93 15.96
CA PHE A 232 -12.44 -17.96 14.53
C PHE A 232 -13.71 -18.72 14.16
N LEU A 233 -14.36 -19.40 15.13
CA LEU A 233 -15.62 -20.09 14.92
C LEU A 233 -16.80 -19.21 15.33
N ARG A 234 -17.85 -19.27 14.52
CA ARG A 234 -19.16 -18.68 14.83
C ARG A 234 -20.27 -19.70 14.66
N THR A 235 -21.38 -19.52 15.35
CA THR A 235 -22.57 -20.35 15.15
C THR A 235 -23.35 -19.87 13.92
N GLY A 236 -23.81 -20.80 13.11
CA GLY A 236 -24.76 -20.59 12.02
C GLY A 236 -26.02 -21.42 12.24
N ARG A 237 -26.99 -21.22 11.34
CA ARG A 237 -28.25 -21.97 11.32
C ARG A 237 -28.51 -22.44 9.90
N ILE A 238 -28.85 -23.71 9.76
CA ILE A 238 -29.43 -24.28 8.56
C ILE A 238 -30.91 -24.50 8.85
N GLY A 239 -31.77 -23.84 8.08
CA GLY A 239 -33.21 -23.88 8.29
C GLY A 239 -33.82 -25.23 7.90
N ALA A 240 -34.92 -25.59 8.56
CA ALA A 240 -35.74 -26.71 8.11
C ALA A 240 -36.17 -26.52 6.65
N GLY A 241 -36.05 -27.57 5.83
CA GLY A 241 -36.38 -27.52 4.40
C GLY A 241 -35.44 -26.68 3.52
N GLN A 242 -34.29 -26.21 4.03
CA GLN A 242 -33.37 -25.36 3.26
C GLN A 242 -32.82 -26.03 1.99
N TYR A 243 -32.62 -27.35 2.01
CA TYR A 243 -32.10 -28.10 0.86
C TYR A 243 -33.18 -28.71 -0.02
N ASP A 244 -34.30 -29.10 0.59
CA ASP A 244 -35.50 -29.54 -0.11
C ASP A 244 -36.71 -29.17 0.73
N ALA A 245 -37.51 -28.21 0.25
CA ALA A 245 -38.68 -27.73 0.96
C ALA A 245 -39.85 -28.73 0.93
N VAL A 246 -39.90 -29.61 -0.08
CA VAL A 246 -40.97 -30.61 -0.25
C VAL A 246 -40.69 -31.82 0.63
N ALA A 247 -39.45 -32.33 0.59
CA ALA A 247 -39.01 -33.39 1.48
C ALA A 247 -38.70 -32.90 2.90
N LEU A 248 -38.73 -31.58 3.12
CA LEU A 248 -38.38 -30.89 4.36
C LEU A 248 -36.99 -31.35 4.88
N LEU A 249 -35.94 -31.09 4.09
CA LEU A 249 -34.55 -31.43 4.44
C LEU A 249 -33.73 -30.17 4.77
N PRO A 250 -33.09 -30.08 5.94
CA PRO A 250 -33.28 -30.94 7.12
C PRO A 250 -34.71 -30.81 7.70
N PRO A 251 -35.19 -31.81 8.48
CA PRO A 251 -36.56 -31.80 9.04
C PRO A 251 -36.78 -30.74 10.12
N THR A 252 -35.70 -30.34 10.80
CA THR A 252 -35.72 -29.27 11.80
C THR A 252 -34.50 -28.38 11.62
N ASP A 253 -34.56 -27.18 12.20
CA ASP A 253 -33.43 -26.27 12.20
C ASP A 253 -32.20 -26.93 12.83
N ARG A 254 -31.05 -26.76 12.18
CA ARG A 254 -29.76 -27.25 12.66
C ARG A 254 -28.85 -26.08 13.00
N THR A 255 -28.36 -26.05 14.23
CA THR A 255 -27.26 -25.16 14.62
C THR A 255 -25.95 -25.79 14.13
N VAL A 256 -25.17 -25.02 13.39
CA VAL A 256 -23.90 -25.47 12.80
C VAL A 256 -22.78 -24.53 13.21
N LEU A 257 -21.53 -24.97 13.06
CA LEU A 257 -20.39 -24.07 13.14
C LEU A 257 -20.09 -23.50 11.76
N ARG A 258 -19.59 -22.27 11.74
CA ARG A 258 -19.12 -21.57 10.54
C ARG A 258 -17.73 -21.02 10.80
N VAL A 259 -16.93 -21.05 9.75
CA VAL A 259 -15.56 -20.56 9.75
C VAL A 259 -15.33 -19.72 8.50
N ASP A 260 -14.57 -18.65 8.63
CA ASP A 260 -14.37 -17.72 7.53
C ASP A 260 -13.21 -18.18 6.63
N THR A 261 -13.33 -17.88 5.33
CA THR A 261 -12.23 -18.05 4.38
C THR A 261 -11.45 -16.74 4.28
N LEU A 262 -10.14 -16.82 4.40
CA LEU A 262 -9.20 -15.71 4.33
C LEU A 262 -8.42 -15.76 3.02
N VAL A 263 -8.09 -14.58 2.50
CA VAL A 263 -7.04 -14.40 1.49
C VAL A 263 -5.80 -13.94 2.24
N VAL A 264 -4.78 -14.79 2.24
CA VAL A 264 -3.49 -14.54 2.89
C VAL A 264 -2.47 -14.18 1.82
N VAL A 265 -1.61 -13.22 2.13
CA VAL A 265 -0.57 -12.73 1.22
C VAL A 265 0.80 -12.75 1.89
N HIS A 266 1.83 -13.12 1.16
CA HIS A 266 3.22 -12.99 1.59
C HIS A 266 3.71 -11.54 1.47
N SER A 267 4.60 -11.10 2.37
CA SER A 267 5.13 -9.73 2.46
C SER A 267 5.82 -9.29 1.17
N CYS A 268 6.44 -10.24 0.45
CA CYS A 268 7.12 -10.05 -0.83
C CYS A 268 6.21 -9.49 -1.94
N ALA A 269 4.88 -9.68 -1.89
CA ALA A 269 3.99 -9.13 -2.90
C ALA A 269 3.99 -7.60 -2.85
N VAL A 270 4.21 -6.98 -4.00
CA VAL A 270 4.21 -5.51 -4.13
C VAL A 270 2.81 -4.94 -3.98
N ARG A 271 2.71 -3.62 -3.72
CA ARG A 271 1.44 -2.95 -3.45
C ARG A 271 0.47 -3.11 -4.61
N SER A 272 0.92 -2.90 -5.83
CA SER A 272 0.10 -2.97 -7.04
C SER A 272 -0.56 -4.35 -7.20
N GLN A 273 0.16 -5.44 -6.93
CA GLN A 273 -0.39 -6.79 -6.93
C GLN A 273 -1.46 -6.99 -5.84
N LYS A 274 -1.21 -6.49 -4.62
CA LYS A 274 -2.17 -6.54 -3.50
C LYS A 274 -3.46 -5.78 -3.84
N ILE A 275 -3.34 -4.55 -4.36
CA ILE A 275 -4.49 -3.72 -4.75
C ILE A 275 -5.24 -4.31 -5.94
N ALA A 276 -4.54 -4.90 -6.91
CA ALA A 276 -5.15 -5.58 -8.05
C ALA A 276 -5.97 -6.80 -7.60
N MET A 277 -5.42 -7.63 -6.71
CA MET A 277 -6.14 -8.76 -6.11
C MET A 277 -7.36 -8.30 -5.31
N LEU A 278 -7.22 -7.26 -4.48
CA LEU A 278 -8.33 -6.64 -3.73
C LEU A 278 -9.42 -6.10 -4.65
N SER A 279 -9.05 -5.45 -5.76
CA SER A 279 -10.00 -4.95 -6.76
C SER A 279 -10.76 -6.09 -7.43
N LEU A 280 -10.07 -7.16 -7.82
CA LEU A 280 -10.72 -8.36 -8.38
C LEU A 280 -11.70 -9.00 -7.39
N LEU A 281 -11.31 -9.09 -6.12
CA LEU A 281 -12.19 -9.60 -5.06
C LEU A 281 -13.41 -8.70 -4.83
N ALA A 282 -13.22 -7.39 -4.82
CA ALA A 282 -14.30 -6.41 -4.67
C ALA A 282 -15.28 -6.45 -5.85
N ASP A 283 -14.78 -6.62 -7.07
CA ASP A 283 -15.59 -6.76 -8.29
C ASP A 283 -16.36 -8.10 -8.28
N ALA A 284 -15.73 -9.19 -7.86
CA ALA A 284 -16.32 -10.53 -7.88
C ALA A 284 -17.30 -10.80 -6.72
N LEU A 285 -17.11 -10.13 -5.57
CA LEU A 285 -17.85 -10.39 -4.34
C LEU A 285 -18.53 -9.09 -3.86
N PRO A 286 -19.82 -8.90 -4.16
CA PRO A 286 -20.58 -7.74 -3.73
C PRO A 286 -20.52 -7.59 -2.21
N ASP A 287 -20.22 -6.40 -1.67
CA ASP A 287 -20.03 -6.11 -0.24
C ASP A 287 -18.69 -6.54 0.39
N PHE A 288 -17.70 -6.98 -0.39
CA PHE A 288 -16.41 -7.47 0.15
C PHE A 288 -15.71 -6.41 0.98
N VAL A 289 -15.72 -5.17 0.48
CA VAL A 289 -15.16 -4.00 1.16
C VAL A 289 -15.89 -3.74 2.48
N ARG A 290 -17.23 -3.63 2.45
CA ARG A 290 -18.04 -3.35 3.64
C ARG A 290 -17.85 -4.41 4.72
N HIS A 291 -17.89 -5.68 4.34
CA HIS A 291 -17.66 -6.79 5.26
C HIS A 291 -16.30 -6.72 5.98
N ASN A 292 -15.23 -6.36 5.27
CA ASN A 292 -13.91 -6.22 5.86
C ASN A 292 -13.73 -4.93 6.69
N GLN A 293 -14.51 -3.87 6.41
CA GLN A 293 -14.56 -2.68 7.27
C GLN A 293 -15.25 -2.97 8.61
N GLU A 294 -16.34 -3.74 8.59
CA GLU A 294 -17.18 -4.01 9.76
C GLU A 294 -16.64 -5.17 10.63
N THR A 295 -15.86 -6.07 10.05
CA THR A 295 -15.35 -7.26 10.74
C THR A 295 -14.00 -6.98 11.41
N PRO A 296 -13.90 -7.03 12.76
CA PRO A 296 -12.63 -6.83 13.44
C PRO A 296 -11.66 -7.97 13.15
N ASN A 297 -10.41 -7.65 12.85
CA ASN A 297 -9.37 -8.66 12.61
C ASN A 297 -8.98 -9.37 13.92
N ARG A 298 -9.42 -10.63 14.07
CA ARG A 298 -9.08 -11.53 15.19
C ARG A 298 -8.31 -12.78 14.73
N THR A 299 -7.82 -12.79 13.50
CA THR A 299 -7.16 -13.95 12.86
C THR A 299 -5.77 -14.23 13.42
N GLY A 300 -5.15 -13.24 14.06
CA GLY A 300 -3.73 -13.29 14.46
C GLY A 300 -2.75 -12.88 13.35
N LEU A 301 -3.22 -12.71 12.11
CA LEU A 301 -2.42 -12.18 11.00
C LEU A 301 -2.49 -10.64 10.97
N PRO A 302 -1.37 -9.92 10.79
CA PRO A 302 -1.41 -8.48 10.56
C PRO A 302 -2.11 -8.18 9.23
N LEU A 303 -3.01 -7.19 9.22
CA LEU A 303 -3.62 -6.72 7.98
C LEU A 303 -2.57 -5.98 7.14
N SER A 304 -2.46 -6.30 5.85
CA SER A 304 -1.52 -5.61 4.97
C SER A 304 -1.84 -4.11 4.88
N ASP A 305 -0.83 -3.25 4.75
CA ASP A 305 -1.04 -1.80 4.66
C ASP A 305 -1.87 -1.42 3.42
N ALA A 306 -1.68 -2.13 2.30
CA ALA A 306 -2.48 -1.99 1.09
C ALA A 306 -3.96 -2.31 1.36
N SER A 307 -4.25 -3.42 2.06
CA SER A 307 -5.62 -3.79 2.46
C SER A 307 -6.25 -2.76 3.37
N ARG A 308 -5.49 -2.27 4.37
CA ARG A 308 -5.99 -1.26 5.31
C ARG A 308 -6.44 -0.01 4.57
N GLN A 309 -5.62 0.53 3.68
CA GLN A 309 -5.94 1.72 2.89
C GLN A 309 -7.08 1.44 1.92
N PHE A 310 -7.07 0.31 1.22
CA PHE A 310 -8.14 -0.08 0.30
C PHE A 310 -9.51 -0.13 1.00
N PHE A 311 -9.59 -0.75 2.18
CA PHE A 311 -10.83 -0.80 2.95
C PHE A 311 -11.20 0.56 3.54
N GLN A 312 -10.25 1.36 4.04
CA GLN A 312 -10.56 2.71 4.55
C GLN A 312 -11.12 3.64 3.46
N ASN A 313 -10.60 3.53 2.24
CA ASN A 313 -10.99 4.38 1.11
C ASN A 313 -12.20 3.85 0.34
N GLY A 314 -12.65 2.63 0.62
CA GLY A 314 -13.75 2.00 -0.09
C GLY A 314 -13.37 1.43 -1.47
N GLY A 315 -12.08 1.29 -1.78
CA GLY A 315 -11.57 0.86 -3.09
C GLY A 315 -10.14 1.32 -3.37
N PRO A 316 -9.65 1.15 -4.62
CA PRO A 316 -8.32 1.59 -5.02
C PRO A 316 -8.27 3.13 -5.15
N GLU A 317 -7.13 3.72 -4.79
CA GLU A 317 -6.92 5.16 -4.95
C GLU A 317 -6.60 5.53 -6.41
N PHE A 318 -6.57 6.83 -6.70
CA PHE A 318 -6.26 7.35 -8.04
C PHE A 318 -4.94 6.80 -8.59
N LEU A 319 -3.84 6.88 -7.81
CA LEU A 319 -2.54 6.38 -8.27
C LEU A 319 -2.51 4.85 -8.38
N ASP A 320 -3.22 4.13 -7.51
CA ASP A 320 -3.31 2.67 -7.62
C ASP A 320 -4.05 2.22 -8.89
N THR A 321 -5.00 3.03 -9.36
CA THR A 321 -5.80 2.74 -10.56
C THR A 321 -5.06 3.08 -11.85
N TRP A 322 -4.42 4.25 -11.90
CA TRP A 322 -3.85 4.83 -13.14
C TRP A 322 -2.34 4.67 -13.24
N MET A 323 -1.62 4.51 -12.12
CA MET A 323 -0.16 4.42 -12.08
C MET A 323 0.34 3.37 -11.07
N PRO A 324 0.00 2.07 -11.22
CA PRO A 324 0.28 1.05 -10.20
C PRO A 324 1.78 0.91 -9.87
N ARG A 325 2.67 1.04 -10.86
CA ARG A 325 4.14 0.99 -10.63
C ARG A 325 4.65 2.17 -9.81
N VAL A 326 3.96 3.31 -9.84
CA VAL A 326 4.32 4.50 -9.03
C VAL A 326 3.90 4.28 -7.58
N SER A 327 2.78 3.57 -7.35
CA SER A 327 2.34 3.22 -6.00
C SER A 327 3.17 2.10 -5.36
N ASP A 328 3.89 1.29 -6.16
CA ASP A 328 4.90 0.34 -5.65
C ASP A 328 6.12 1.02 -5.04
N VAL A 329 6.51 2.21 -5.53
CA VAL A 329 7.66 2.97 -4.99
C VAL A 329 7.32 3.54 -3.62
N MET A 330 6.16 4.19 -3.50
CA MET A 330 5.62 4.64 -2.23
C MET A 330 4.09 4.80 -2.31
N PRO A 331 3.38 4.64 -1.17
CA PRO A 331 1.94 4.84 -1.11
C PRO A 331 1.51 6.22 -1.63
N PRO A 332 0.28 6.36 -2.18
CA PRO A 332 -0.18 7.61 -2.78
C PRO A 332 -0.16 8.82 -1.81
N GLU A 333 -0.44 8.61 -0.53
CA GLU A 333 -0.30 9.62 0.53
C GLU A 333 1.11 10.20 0.63
N ASN A 334 2.15 9.37 0.50
CA ASN A 334 3.55 9.81 0.57
C ASN A 334 3.96 10.63 -0.66
N TRP A 335 3.36 10.37 -1.83
CA TRP A 335 3.53 11.24 -3.00
C TRP A 335 2.98 12.64 -2.75
N VAL A 336 1.81 12.76 -2.13
CA VAL A 336 1.24 14.06 -1.75
C VAL A 336 2.17 14.80 -0.80
N TYR A 337 2.68 14.14 0.24
CA TYR A 337 3.63 14.75 1.18
C TYR A 337 4.95 15.14 0.52
N THR A 338 5.44 14.35 -0.43
CA THR A 338 6.68 14.66 -1.16
C THR A 338 6.52 15.90 -2.02
N VAL A 339 5.43 15.99 -2.81
CA VAL A 339 5.14 17.17 -3.64
C VAL A 339 4.95 18.41 -2.76
N MET A 340 4.24 18.28 -1.64
CA MET A 340 4.06 19.37 -0.68
C MET A 340 5.40 19.79 -0.07
N GLY A 341 6.24 18.85 0.35
CA GLY A 341 7.57 19.12 0.91
C GLY A 341 8.49 19.84 -0.09
N ILE A 342 8.48 19.41 -1.35
CA ILE A 342 9.20 20.09 -2.44
C ILE A 342 8.66 21.51 -2.63
N SER A 343 7.34 21.71 -2.64
CA SER A 343 6.73 23.04 -2.74
C SER A 343 7.14 23.96 -1.58
N ILE A 344 7.10 23.45 -0.34
CA ILE A 344 7.53 24.19 0.86
C ILE A 344 9.01 24.56 0.74
N LEU A 345 9.87 23.63 0.29
CA LEU A 345 11.29 23.90 0.07
C LEU A 345 11.49 25.05 -0.93
N PHE A 346 10.79 25.05 -2.07
CA PHE A 346 10.84 26.14 -3.04
C PHE A 346 10.37 27.48 -2.46
N ASN A 347 9.31 27.47 -1.64
CA ASN A 347 8.83 28.67 -0.96
C ASN A 347 9.86 29.23 0.04
N ILE A 348 10.49 28.35 0.84
CA ILE A 348 11.54 28.75 1.79
C ILE A 348 12.76 29.30 1.04
N MET A 349 13.17 28.66 -0.07
CA MET A 349 14.25 29.18 -0.91
C MET A 349 13.90 30.57 -1.47
N GLY A 350 12.67 30.76 -1.96
CA GLY A 350 12.18 32.06 -2.44
C GLY A 350 12.14 33.14 -1.34
N PHE A 351 11.72 32.78 -0.13
CA PHE A 351 11.76 33.69 1.01
C PHE A 351 13.20 34.04 1.41
N GLY A 352 14.06 33.04 1.55
CA GLY A 352 15.48 33.23 1.87
C GLY A 352 16.21 34.07 0.83
N HIS A 353 15.88 33.89 -0.46
CA HIS A 353 16.34 34.73 -1.56
C HIS A 353 15.97 36.20 -1.34
N ARG A 354 14.68 36.50 -1.12
CA ARG A 354 14.19 37.87 -0.92
C ARG A 354 14.79 38.52 0.32
N PHE A 355 14.91 37.76 1.41
CA PHE A 355 15.49 38.24 2.65
C PHE A 355 16.98 38.60 2.50
N ARG A 356 17.77 37.75 1.81
CA ARG A 356 19.18 38.06 1.51
C ARG A 356 19.32 39.28 0.61
N LEU A 357 18.49 39.39 -0.43
CA LEU A 357 18.49 40.54 -1.32
C LEU A 357 18.16 41.83 -0.55
N TRP A 358 17.13 41.80 0.30
CA TRP A 358 16.78 42.91 1.19
C TRP A 358 17.94 43.28 2.12
N ARG A 359 18.63 42.29 2.72
CA ARG A 359 19.82 42.53 3.55
C ARG A 359 20.94 43.21 2.78
N ILE A 360 21.18 42.83 1.53
CA ILE A 360 22.20 43.48 0.69
C ILE A 360 21.80 44.91 0.38
N ASP A 361 20.56 45.12 -0.09
CA ASP A 361 20.04 46.44 -0.43
C ASP A 361 20.05 47.39 0.77
N ALA A 362 19.59 46.95 1.94
CA ALA A 362 19.62 47.73 3.17
C ALA A 362 21.06 48.10 3.59
N ASN A 363 22.03 47.18 3.46
CA ASN A 363 23.42 47.47 3.75
C ASN A 363 24.04 48.44 2.72
N ARG A 364 23.67 48.35 1.44
CA ARG A 364 24.08 49.30 0.40
C ARG A 364 23.58 50.70 0.74
N VAL A 365 22.29 50.84 1.02
CA VAL A 365 21.67 52.11 1.43
C VAL A 365 22.32 52.66 2.71
N ASN A 366 22.68 51.81 3.68
CA ASN A 366 23.44 52.23 4.86
C ASN A 366 24.85 52.75 4.54
N VAL A 367 25.51 52.24 3.50
CA VAL A 367 26.79 52.80 3.02
C VAL A 367 26.53 54.15 2.35
N GLU A 368 25.55 54.24 1.46
CA GLU A 368 25.17 55.49 0.77
C GLU A 368 24.82 56.60 1.77
N MET A 369 24.03 56.30 2.82
CA MET A 369 23.73 57.27 3.88
C MET A 369 24.96 57.73 4.67
N ARG A 370 25.93 56.84 4.92
CA ARG A 370 27.19 57.22 5.60
C ARG A 370 28.02 58.15 4.72
N ILE A 371 28.09 57.88 3.42
CA ILE A 371 28.74 58.75 2.45
C ILE A 371 28.01 60.11 2.38
N GLY A 372 26.67 60.11 2.34
CA GLY A 372 25.87 61.35 2.32
C GLY A 372 26.10 62.24 3.55
N ARG A 373 26.43 61.70 4.72
CA ARG A 373 26.80 62.52 5.88
C ARG A 373 28.12 63.29 5.68
N VAL A 374 28.99 62.78 4.81
CA VAL A 374 30.32 63.35 4.54
C VAL A 374 30.29 64.33 3.36
N PHE A 375 29.48 64.05 2.34
CA PHE A 375 29.43 64.82 1.09
C PHE A 375 28.17 65.68 0.92
N GLY A 376 27.17 65.51 1.77
CA GLY A 376 25.87 66.18 1.69
C GLY A 376 24.73 65.17 1.57
N PRO A 377 23.60 65.35 2.29
CA PRO A 377 22.53 64.35 2.37
C PRO A 377 21.80 64.11 1.04
N THR A 378 21.94 65.00 0.07
CA THR A 378 21.35 64.90 -1.27
C THR A 378 22.34 64.48 -2.35
N THR A 379 23.63 64.36 -2.01
CA THR A 379 24.68 64.09 -2.99
C THR A 379 24.68 62.61 -3.34
N THR A 380 24.44 62.30 -4.61
CA THR A 380 24.44 60.92 -5.10
C THR A 380 25.86 60.42 -5.31
N VAL A 381 26.07 59.10 -5.28
CA VAL A 381 27.41 58.51 -5.49
C VAL A 381 27.97 58.85 -6.88
N ASP A 382 27.09 59.07 -7.86
CA ASP A 382 27.46 59.50 -9.21
C ASP A 382 27.97 60.93 -9.24
N GLU A 383 27.33 61.83 -8.49
CA GLU A 383 27.79 63.22 -8.33
C GLU A 383 29.15 63.30 -7.63
N ILE A 384 29.41 62.42 -6.64
CA ILE A 384 30.70 62.37 -5.93
C ILE A 384 31.86 62.09 -6.89
N GLY A 385 31.65 61.27 -7.92
CA GLY A 385 32.66 61.02 -8.94
C GLY A 385 33.06 62.27 -9.74
N ALA A 386 32.16 63.25 -9.84
CA ALA A 386 32.34 64.51 -10.58
C ALA A 386 32.77 65.69 -9.68
N LEU A 387 32.54 65.62 -8.36
CA LEU A 387 32.92 66.67 -7.42
C LEU A 387 34.43 66.97 -7.44
N GLU A 388 34.78 68.25 -7.25
CA GLU A 388 36.17 68.65 -7.05
C GLU A 388 36.59 68.47 -5.58
N PRO A 389 37.79 67.92 -5.30
CA PRO A 389 38.25 67.72 -3.93
C PRO A 389 38.46 69.03 -3.15
N ALA A 390 37.51 69.39 -2.27
CA ALA A 390 37.67 70.46 -1.30
C ALA A 390 38.61 70.07 -0.13
N SER A 391 39.08 71.07 0.62
CA SER A 391 39.98 70.89 1.76
C SER A 391 39.36 70.07 2.91
N GLU A 392 38.05 70.12 3.07
CA GLU A 392 37.27 69.33 4.04
C GLU A 392 37.26 67.83 3.74
N HIS A 393 37.39 67.43 2.47
CA HIS A 393 37.45 66.02 2.07
C HIS A 393 38.83 65.38 2.29
N ARG A 394 39.87 66.19 2.57
CA ARG A 394 41.22 65.71 2.90
C ARG A 394 41.42 65.45 4.40
N ARG A 395 40.39 65.64 5.23
CA ARG A 395 40.46 65.34 6.66
C ARG A 395 40.62 63.82 6.87
N PRO A 396 41.42 63.38 7.87
CA PRO A 396 41.61 61.95 8.15
C PRO A 396 40.31 61.17 8.40
N GLU A 397 39.31 61.82 9.00
CA GLU A 397 37.99 61.24 9.26
C GLU A 397 37.23 60.95 7.96
N THR A 398 37.24 61.89 7.00
CA THR A 398 36.62 61.75 5.68
C THR A 398 37.28 60.64 4.87
N LEU A 399 38.61 60.55 4.89
CA LEU A 399 39.37 59.51 4.19
C LEU A 399 39.06 58.11 4.76
N ARG A 400 39.00 57.98 6.09
CA ARG A 400 38.60 56.71 6.74
C ARG A 400 37.17 56.31 6.38
N ALA A 401 36.23 57.25 6.43
CA ALA A 401 34.84 56.99 6.06
C ALA A 401 34.71 56.54 4.58
N LEU A 402 35.49 57.13 3.69
CA LEU A 402 35.54 56.77 2.27
C LEU A 402 36.15 55.37 2.05
N ASP A 403 37.27 55.07 2.70
CA ASP A 403 37.95 53.77 2.60
C ASP A 403 37.08 52.63 3.20
N GLU A 404 36.41 52.87 4.33
CA GLU A 404 35.44 51.93 4.93
C GLU A 404 34.21 51.70 4.05
N ALA A 405 33.72 52.74 3.37
CA ALA A 405 32.60 52.65 2.46
C ALA A 405 32.96 51.82 1.21
N ILE A 406 34.15 52.03 0.64
CA ILE A 406 34.68 51.24 -0.47
C ILE A 406 34.80 49.77 -0.07
N ALA A 407 35.45 49.48 1.07
CA ALA A 407 35.58 48.10 1.56
C ALA A 407 34.23 47.43 1.84
N SER A 408 33.26 48.17 2.38
CA SER A 408 31.90 47.67 2.62
C SER A 408 31.17 47.31 1.31
N LEU A 409 31.26 48.17 0.29
CA LEU A 409 30.64 47.93 -1.02
C LEU A 409 31.32 46.79 -1.77
N GLU A 410 32.64 46.65 -1.70
CA GLU A 410 33.37 45.50 -2.24
C GLU A 410 32.86 44.18 -1.63
N GLY A 411 32.77 44.12 -0.29
CA GLY A 411 32.26 42.94 0.40
C GLY A 411 30.78 42.65 0.13
N LEU A 412 29.95 43.66 -0.18
CA LEU A 412 28.57 43.45 -0.62
C LEU A 412 28.52 42.96 -2.08
N ASN A 413 29.35 43.51 -2.95
CA ASN A 413 29.44 43.13 -4.35
C ASN A 413 29.86 41.67 -4.53
N ASP A 414 30.86 41.21 -3.77
CA ASP A 414 31.30 39.81 -3.79
C ASP A 414 30.22 38.85 -3.27
N ARG A 415 29.46 39.26 -2.25
CA ARG A 415 28.31 38.50 -1.76
C ARG A 415 27.21 38.42 -2.82
N CYS A 416 26.89 39.52 -3.50
CA CYS A 416 25.95 39.53 -4.63
C CYS A 416 26.39 38.56 -5.72
N ARG A 417 27.66 38.61 -6.11
CA ARG A 417 28.23 37.74 -7.15
C ARG A 417 28.20 36.26 -6.75
N THR A 418 28.46 35.96 -5.48
CA THR A 418 28.36 34.59 -4.96
C THR A 418 26.91 34.09 -4.98
N GLN A 419 25.95 34.93 -4.60
CA GLN A 419 24.52 34.57 -4.62
C GLN A 419 23.97 34.47 -6.05
N SER A 420 24.37 35.34 -6.98
CA SER A 420 23.92 35.30 -8.38
C SER A 420 24.35 34.03 -9.13
N LEU A 421 25.33 33.32 -8.60
CA LEU A 421 25.82 32.02 -9.08
C LEU A 421 25.35 30.84 -8.23
N SER A 422 24.60 31.08 -7.15
CA SER A 422 24.16 30.03 -6.22
C SER A 422 22.99 29.23 -6.78
N MET A 423 23.04 27.90 -6.63
CA MET A 423 21.92 27.01 -6.94
C MET A 423 20.70 27.20 -6.02
N LEU A 424 20.88 27.86 -4.87
CA LEU A 424 19.80 28.17 -3.93
C LEU A 424 19.00 29.42 -4.33
N VAL A 425 19.43 30.14 -5.38
CA VAL A 425 18.66 31.24 -5.95
C VAL A 425 17.68 30.66 -6.97
N PRO A 426 16.37 30.89 -6.80
CA PRO A 426 15.37 30.43 -7.76
C PRO A 426 15.62 31.08 -9.13
N MET A 427 15.31 30.35 -10.20
CA MET A 427 15.51 30.81 -11.58
C MET A 427 14.83 32.17 -11.83
N GLY A 428 15.57 33.11 -12.42
CA GLY A 428 15.16 34.50 -12.62
C GLY A 428 15.52 35.41 -11.44
N GLY A 429 15.71 34.86 -10.23
CA GLY A 429 16.11 35.60 -9.04
C GLY A 429 17.54 36.11 -9.10
N GLU A 430 18.39 35.55 -9.96
CA GLU A 430 19.77 35.99 -10.19
C GLU A 430 19.84 37.40 -10.80
N MET A 431 18.82 37.82 -11.55
CA MET A 431 18.80 39.13 -12.20
C MET A 431 18.75 40.26 -11.19
N ALA A 432 18.07 40.07 -10.06
CA ALA A 432 18.04 41.06 -8.99
C ALA A 432 19.41 41.24 -8.33
N TYR A 433 20.17 40.15 -8.13
CA TYR A 433 21.54 40.24 -7.62
C TYR A 433 22.50 40.89 -8.62
N ARG A 434 22.34 40.59 -9.92
CA ARG A 434 23.15 41.25 -10.97
C ARG A 434 22.86 42.73 -11.09
N TYR A 435 21.60 43.13 -10.94
CA TYR A 435 21.24 44.55 -10.90
C TYR A 435 21.93 45.27 -9.73
N GLN A 436 21.88 44.66 -8.53
CA GLN A 436 22.57 45.15 -7.35
C GLN A 436 24.10 45.19 -7.53
N GLU A 437 24.67 44.18 -8.19
CA GLU A 437 26.08 44.12 -8.57
C GLU A 437 26.48 45.30 -9.47
N THR A 438 25.67 45.61 -10.50
CA THR A 438 25.91 46.78 -11.37
C THR A 438 25.89 48.09 -10.59
N LEU A 439 24.86 48.32 -9.76
CA LEU A 439 24.76 49.54 -8.94
C LEU A 439 25.97 49.72 -8.02
N MET A 440 26.42 48.63 -7.37
CA MET A 440 27.58 48.69 -6.48
C MET A 440 28.89 48.85 -7.26
N ALA A 441 29.02 48.26 -8.45
CA ALA A 441 30.19 48.42 -9.30
C ALA A 441 30.36 49.87 -9.78
N ASP A 442 29.27 50.52 -10.18
CA ASP A 442 29.26 51.93 -10.57
C ASP A 442 29.62 52.84 -9.40
N ALA A 443 29.00 52.60 -8.22
CA ALA A 443 29.32 53.31 -6.99
C ALA A 443 30.81 53.17 -6.60
N LEU A 444 31.35 51.95 -6.66
CA LEU A 444 32.76 51.68 -6.39
C LEU A 444 33.69 52.41 -7.37
N ALA A 445 33.34 52.46 -8.66
CA ALA A 445 34.13 53.15 -9.67
C ALA A 445 34.22 54.66 -9.40
N ASN A 446 33.11 55.28 -9.01
CA ASN A 446 33.02 56.71 -8.68
C ASN A 446 33.78 57.05 -7.39
N LEU A 447 33.57 56.28 -6.32
CA LEU A 447 34.27 56.48 -5.05
C LEU A 447 35.79 56.28 -5.17
N ARG A 448 36.25 55.25 -5.90
CA ARG A 448 37.69 55.02 -6.15
C ARG A 448 38.30 56.11 -7.03
N ARG A 449 37.53 56.67 -7.98
CA ARG A 449 37.98 57.81 -8.81
C ARG A 449 38.17 59.04 -7.93
N PHE A 450 37.21 59.34 -7.07
CA PHE A 450 37.30 60.46 -6.13
C PHE A 450 38.43 60.27 -5.11
N ARG A 451 38.56 59.08 -4.51
CA ARG A 451 39.63 58.73 -3.57
C ARG A 451 41.03 58.94 -4.16
N ARG A 452 41.24 58.57 -5.44
CA ARG A 452 42.51 58.80 -6.15
C ARG A 452 42.84 60.27 -6.39
N ARG A 453 41.82 61.13 -6.53
CA ARG A 453 42.02 62.59 -6.66
C ARG A 453 42.38 63.27 -5.33
N LEU A 454 42.13 62.60 -4.20
CA LEU A 454 42.44 63.11 -2.86
C LEU A 454 43.87 62.86 -2.40
N GLY A 455 44.64 62.02 -3.10
CA GLY A 455 45.94 61.52 -2.66
C GLY A 455 45.82 60.11 -2.12
#